data_AF-A0A261GFG7-F1
#
_entry.id   AF-A0A261GFG7-F1
#
_cell.length_a   1.000
_cell.length_b   1.000
_cell.length_c   1.000
_cell.angle_alpha   90.00
_cell.angle_beta   90.00
_cell.angle_gamma   90.00
#
_symmetry.space_group_name_H-M   'P 1'
#
loop_
_entity.id
_entity.type
_entity.pdbx_description
1 polymer ?
#
loop_
_entity_poly.entity_id
_entity_poly.type
_entity_poly.pdbx_seq_one_letter_code
_entity_poly.pdbx_strand_id
1 'polypeptide(L)'
;MKLWIGGELQADVADNFRAARKKVENAINDEITRGSYEVNLVDWDCIAILREDNEFKEITKYSSSKKEMDYRLNINFQEFKNASAEKQESMIFDMLKRSLTLLKEKKGINVGEIERLIRDVDHVGKVNGWR
;
A
#
# COMPACT_ATOMS: atom_id res chain seq x y z
N MET A 1 -0.12 0.57 14.75
CA MET A 1 0.61 0.42 13.47
C MET A 1 0.55 1.73 12.70
N LYS A 2 1.43 1.93 11.71
CA LYS A 2 1.39 3.06 10.76
C LYS A 2 1.68 2.54 9.35
N LEU A 3 1.09 3.13 8.32
CA LEU A 3 1.43 2.90 6.92
C LEU A 3 2.66 3.72 6.53
N TRP A 4 3.62 3.06 5.88
CA TRP A 4 4.72 3.70 5.16
C TRP A 4 4.79 3.20 3.73
N ILE A 5 4.90 4.14 2.80
CA ILE A 5 5.03 3.83 1.38
C ILE A 5 6.43 4.23 0.89
N GLY A 6 7.20 3.25 0.40
CA GLY A 6 8.46 3.44 -0.31
C GLY A 6 8.29 3.31 -1.83
N GLY A 7 9.37 3.49 -2.59
CA GLY A 7 9.32 3.31 -4.04
C GLY A 7 10.67 2.91 -4.66
N GLU A 8 10.64 1.89 -5.50
CA GLU A 8 11.67 1.59 -6.51
C GLU A 8 11.21 2.25 -7.81
N LEU A 9 11.66 3.48 -8.05
CA LEU A 9 11.07 4.35 -9.07
C LEU A 9 12.05 4.64 -10.20
N GLN A 10 11.54 4.72 -11.42
CA GLN A 10 12.22 5.48 -12.48
C GLN A 10 11.95 6.99 -12.34
N ALA A 11 12.89 7.80 -12.82
CA ALA A 11 12.91 9.24 -12.56
C ALA A 11 11.69 9.97 -13.13
N ASP A 12 11.13 9.49 -14.24
CA ASP A 12 10.02 10.10 -14.96
C ASP A 12 8.67 10.00 -14.24
N VAL A 13 8.52 9.09 -13.28
CA VAL A 13 7.32 8.95 -12.45
C VAL A 13 7.54 9.38 -11.00
N ALA A 14 8.77 9.75 -10.62
CA ALA A 14 9.13 9.98 -9.22
C ALA A 14 8.34 11.11 -8.54
N ASP A 15 8.15 12.24 -9.21
CA ASP A 15 7.44 13.40 -8.63
C ASP A 15 5.93 13.17 -8.55
N ASN A 16 5.36 12.58 -9.60
CA ASN A 16 3.96 12.15 -9.63
C ASN A 16 3.67 11.14 -8.52
N PHE A 17 4.56 10.15 -8.36
CA PHE A 17 4.48 9.18 -7.28
C PHE A 17 4.56 9.85 -5.90
N ARG A 18 5.52 10.77 -5.67
CA ARG A 18 5.62 11.47 -4.39
C ARG A 18 4.33 12.23 -4.04
N ALA A 19 3.73 12.90 -5.02
CA ALA A 19 2.48 13.65 -4.82
C ALA A 19 1.31 12.72 -4.49
N ALA A 20 1.08 11.69 -5.29
CA ALA A 20 0.01 10.71 -5.07
C ALA A 20 0.20 9.95 -3.74
N ARG A 21 1.42 9.46 -3.48
CA ARG A 21 1.82 8.78 -2.25
C ARG A 21 1.48 9.62 -1.02
N LYS A 22 1.86 10.90 -1.01
CA LYS A 22 1.64 11.78 0.16
C LYS A 22 0.15 11.86 0.52
N LYS A 23 -0.73 11.99 -0.47
CA LYS A 23 -2.18 12.06 -0.23
C LYS A 23 -2.72 10.73 0.31
N VAL A 24 -2.39 9.63 -0.35
CA VAL A 24 -2.85 8.28 0.04
C VAL A 24 -2.34 7.90 1.43
N GLU A 25 -1.05 8.07 1.68
CA GLU A 25 -0.41 7.74 2.96
C GLU A 25 -1.02 8.56 4.10
N ASN A 26 -1.24 9.85 3.91
CA ASN A 26 -1.85 10.71 4.94
C ASN A 26 -3.29 10.28 5.25
N ALA A 27 -4.14 10.14 4.23
CA ALA A 27 -5.56 9.81 4.44
C ALA A 27 -5.75 8.46 5.13
N ILE A 28 -4.95 7.45 4.75
CA ILE A 28 -4.99 6.14 5.38
C ILE A 28 -4.41 6.19 6.78
N ASN A 29 -3.30 6.89 7.02
CA ASN A 29 -2.74 7.02 8.37
C ASN A 29 -3.65 7.76 9.34
N ASP A 30 -4.40 8.75 8.87
CA ASP A 30 -5.42 9.43 9.67
C ASP A 30 -6.50 8.44 10.13
N GLU A 31 -6.91 7.51 9.25
CA GLU A 31 -7.86 6.45 9.61
C GLU A 31 -7.24 5.41 10.55
N ILE A 32 -6.01 4.96 10.25
CA ILE A 32 -5.28 3.99 11.08
C ILE A 32 -5.07 4.54 12.50
N THR A 33 -4.80 5.83 12.64
CA THR A 33 -4.58 6.48 13.95
C THR A 33 -5.86 6.58 14.77
N ARG A 34 -7.01 6.72 14.11
CA ARG A 34 -8.33 6.71 14.78
C ARG A 34 -8.75 5.31 15.20
N GLY A 35 -8.37 4.30 14.42
CA GLY A 35 -8.63 2.89 14.73
C GLY A 35 -7.59 2.30 15.68
N SER A 36 -7.98 1.29 16.47
CA SER A 36 -7.04 0.47 17.24
C SER A 36 -7.05 -0.94 16.68
N TYR A 37 -6.05 -1.28 15.85
CA TYR A 37 -5.96 -2.58 15.19
C TYR A 37 -4.98 -3.51 15.90
N GLU A 38 -5.44 -4.70 16.25
CA GLU A 38 -4.63 -5.77 16.87
C GLU A 38 -4.07 -6.71 15.79
N VAL A 39 -3.44 -6.10 14.77
CA VAL A 39 -2.68 -6.83 13.78
C VAL A 39 -1.33 -7.20 14.39
N ASN A 40 -0.88 -8.44 14.17
CA ASN A 40 0.44 -8.89 14.60
C ASN A 40 1.55 -8.29 13.70
N LEU A 41 1.58 -6.96 13.61
CA LEU A 41 2.40 -6.19 12.67
C LEU A 41 2.75 -4.83 13.30
N VAL A 42 4.04 -4.47 13.27
CA VAL A 42 4.54 -3.19 13.81
C VAL A 42 4.13 -2.03 12.90
N ASP A 43 4.41 -2.19 11.60
CA ASP A 43 4.19 -1.21 10.55
C ASP A 43 3.62 -1.90 9.30
N TRP A 44 2.85 -1.14 8.53
CA TRP A 44 2.40 -1.56 7.22
C TRP A 44 3.33 -0.93 6.19
N ASP A 45 4.45 -1.61 5.94
CA ASP A 45 5.48 -1.16 5.02
C ASP A 45 5.24 -1.74 3.62
N CYS A 46 5.08 -0.87 2.63
CA CYS A 46 4.89 -1.25 1.23
C CYS A 46 5.78 -0.41 0.31
N ILE A 47 6.51 -1.08 -0.58
CA ILE A 47 7.35 -0.44 -1.59
C ILE A 47 6.67 -0.62 -2.95
N ALA A 48 6.36 0.50 -3.60
CA ALA A 48 5.87 0.48 -4.97
C ALA A 48 7.03 0.25 -5.94
N ILE A 49 6.91 -0.73 -6.83
CA ILE A 49 7.81 -0.89 -7.96
C ILE A 49 7.13 -0.23 -9.16
N LEU A 50 7.71 0.89 -9.61
CA LEU A 50 7.22 1.71 -10.72
C LEU A 50 8.38 1.96 -11.68
N ARG A 51 8.63 0.96 -12.52
CA ARG A 51 9.72 0.95 -13.49
C ARG A 51 9.25 0.26 -14.77
N GLU A 52 9.76 0.70 -15.91
CA GLU A 52 9.57 0.05 -17.21
C GLU A 52 10.41 -1.22 -17.36
N ASP A 53 11.56 -1.25 -16.68
CA ASP A 53 12.43 -2.42 -16.64
C ASP A 53 11.91 -3.49 -15.67
N ASN A 54 12.45 -4.71 -15.82
CA ASN A 54 12.11 -5.86 -14.97
C ASN A 54 13.23 -6.15 -13.94
N GLU A 55 14.01 -5.15 -13.55
CA GLU A 55 15.15 -5.34 -12.64
C GLU A 55 14.68 -5.71 -11.22
N PHE A 56 13.52 -5.18 -10.82
CA PHE A 56 12.93 -5.42 -9.51
C PHE A 56 11.75 -6.38 -9.62
N LYS A 57 11.81 -7.47 -8.85
CA LYS A 57 10.71 -8.44 -8.75
C LYS A 57 9.87 -8.15 -7.52
N GLU A 58 8.61 -8.57 -7.58
CA GLU A 58 7.76 -8.50 -6.40
C GLU A 58 8.28 -9.37 -5.26
N ILE A 59 8.15 -8.85 -4.04
CA ILE A 59 8.50 -9.53 -2.79
C ILE A 59 7.27 -9.46 -1.88
N THR A 60 6.92 -10.57 -1.23
CA THR A 60 5.78 -10.63 -0.29
C THR A 60 6.18 -11.39 0.98
N LYS A 61 7.25 -10.92 1.63
CA LYS A 61 7.80 -11.57 2.84
C LYS A 61 7.13 -11.02 4.09
N TYR A 62 6.82 -11.90 5.03
CA TYR A 62 6.29 -11.55 6.34
C TYR A 62 6.95 -12.43 7.40
N SER A 63 7.32 -11.82 8.53
CA SER A 63 7.87 -12.50 9.70
C SER A 63 6.93 -12.34 10.87
N SER A 64 6.30 -13.42 11.33
CA SER A 64 5.40 -13.38 12.50
C SER A 64 6.14 -13.17 13.83
N SER A 65 7.40 -13.58 13.91
CA SER A 65 8.23 -13.40 15.11
C SER A 65 8.72 -11.97 15.25
N LYS A 66 9.11 -11.33 14.13
CA LYS A 66 9.51 -9.92 14.10
C LYS A 66 8.32 -8.96 13.97
N LYS A 67 7.17 -9.46 13.50
CA LYS A 67 5.97 -8.68 13.19
C LYS A 67 6.24 -7.62 12.11
N GLU A 68 7.04 -7.99 11.12
CA GLU A 68 7.51 -7.13 10.03
C GLU A 68 7.07 -7.70 8.68
N MET A 69 6.86 -6.82 7.71
CA MET A 69 6.61 -7.18 6.31
C MET A 69 7.60 -6.47 5.39
N ASP A 70 8.04 -7.15 4.32
CA ASP A 70 8.80 -6.57 3.20
C ASP A 70 8.02 -6.88 1.94
N TYR A 71 7.08 -5.97 1.64
CA TYR A 71 6.24 -6.08 0.47
C TYR A 71 6.70 -5.08 -0.57
N ARG A 72 7.09 -5.59 -1.73
CA ARG A 72 7.43 -4.81 -2.90
C ARG A 72 6.51 -5.24 -4.01
N LEU A 73 5.65 -4.35 -4.47
CA LEU A 73 4.55 -4.69 -5.37
C LEU A 73 4.61 -3.81 -6.60
N ASN A 74 4.40 -4.42 -7.76
CA ASN A 74 4.36 -3.72 -9.04
C ASN A 74 3.08 -2.90 -9.16
N ILE A 75 3.27 -1.67 -9.65
CA ILE A 75 2.21 -0.86 -10.24
C ILE A 75 2.54 -0.74 -11.73
N ASN A 76 1.54 -0.81 -12.61
CA ASN A 76 1.78 -0.70 -14.05
C ASN A 76 2.39 0.66 -14.38
N PHE A 77 3.64 0.64 -14.84
CA PHE A 77 4.41 1.85 -15.10
C PHE A 77 3.81 2.74 -16.19
N GLN A 78 3.46 2.17 -17.35
CA GLN A 78 2.93 2.95 -18.47
C GLN A 78 1.55 3.53 -18.16
N GLU A 79 0.70 2.79 -17.44
CA GLU A 79 -0.59 3.32 -16.97
C GLU A 79 -0.37 4.44 -15.96
N PHE A 80 0.53 4.27 -14.98
CA PHE A 80 0.78 5.28 -13.95
C PHE A 80 1.37 6.57 -14.52
N LYS A 81 2.32 6.45 -15.44
CA LYS A 81 2.98 7.58 -16.11
C LYS A 81 2.00 8.46 -16.87
N ASN A 82 1.01 7.84 -17.52
CA ASN A 82 0.03 8.54 -18.36
C ASN A 82 -1.29 8.86 -17.64
N ALA A 83 -1.45 8.42 -16.39
CA ALA A 83 -2.65 8.62 -15.59
C ALA A 83 -2.79 10.06 -15.08
N SER A 84 -4.04 10.46 -14.78
CA SER A 84 -4.30 11.67 -13.99
C SER A 84 -3.80 11.51 -12.56
N ALA A 85 -3.69 12.61 -11.82
CA ALA A 85 -3.30 12.59 -10.42
C ALA A 85 -4.23 11.70 -9.57
N GLU A 86 -5.54 11.79 -9.78
CA GLU A 86 -6.53 10.96 -9.08
C GLU A 86 -6.34 9.48 -9.40
N LYS A 87 -6.09 9.14 -10.67
CA LYS A 87 -5.87 7.75 -11.08
C LYS A 87 -4.55 7.21 -10.53
N GLN A 88 -3.50 8.03 -10.43
CA GLN A 88 -2.24 7.64 -9.76
C GLN A 88 -2.45 7.33 -8.28
N GLU A 89 -3.26 8.14 -7.58
CA GLU A 89 -3.66 7.87 -6.20
C GLU A 89 -4.43 6.54 -6.10
N SER A 90 -5.41 6.30 -6.98
CA SER A 90 -6.13 5.01 -7.05
C SER A 90 -5.19 3.82 -7.26
N MET A 91 -4.19 3.94 -8.12
CA MET A 91 -3.25 2.85 -8.39
C MET A 91 -2.38 2.51 -7.17
N ILE A 92 -1.94 3.51 -6.40
CA ILE A 92 -1.26 3.29 -5.12
C ILE A 92 -2.21 2.64 -4.11
N PHE A 93 -3.45 3.12 -4.04
CA PHE A 93 -4.48 2.56 -3.16
C PHE A 93 -4.78 1.08 -3.48
N ASP A 94 -4.89 0.72 -4.76
CA ASP A 94 -5.11 -0.66 -5.19
C ASP A 94 -3.93 -1.57 -4.82
N MET A 95 -2.70 -1.08 -4.97
CA MET A 95 -1.49 -1.78 -4.51
C MET A 95 -1.55 -2.05 -3.00
N LEU A 96 -1.96 -1.05 -2.20
CA LEU A 96 -2.12 -1.19 -0.76
C LEU A 96 -3.20 -2.23 -0.41
N LYS A 97 -4.35 -2.20 -1.06
CA LYS A 97 -5.38 -3.23 -0.85
C LYS A 97 -4.90 -4.63 -1.18
N ARG A 98 -4.15 -4.77 -2.26
CA ARG A 98 -3.51 -6.04 -2.64
C ARG A 98 -2.53 -6.50 -1.54
N SER A 99 -1.76 -5.58 -0.96
CA SER A 99 -0.86 -5.91 0.15
C SER A 99 -1.61 -6.47 1.38
N LEU A 100 -2.74 -5.88 1.79
CA LEU A 100 -3.54 -6.39 2.90
C LEU A 100 -4.16 -7.76 2.58
N THR A 101 -4.58 -7.96 1.33
CA THR A 101 -5.12 -9.25 0.86
C THR A 101 -4.05 -10.34 0.95
N LEU A 102 -2.83 -10.06 0.51
CA LEU A 102 -1.68 -10.97 0.63
C LEU A 102 -1.27 -11.20 2.09
N LEU A 103 -1.37 -10.18 2.95
CA LEU A 103 -1.06 -10.31 4.38
C LEU A 103 -2.06 -11.22 5.10
N LYS A 104 -3.33 -11.19 4.70
CA LYS A 104 -4.38 -12.07 5.22
C LYS A 104 -4.06 -13.55 5.06
N GLU A 105 -3.31 -13.91 4.03
CA GLU A 105 -2.89 -15.29 3.73
C GLU A 105 -1.70 -15.76 4.58
N LYS A 106 -1.05 -14.87 5.33
CA LYS A 106 0.15 -15.20 6.11
C LYS A 106 -0.21 -15.84 7.45
N LYS A 107 0.53 -16.88 7.82
CA LYS A 107 0.38 -17.57 9.11
C LYS A 107 0.72 -16.63 10.28
N GLY A 108 -0.12 -16.61 11.31
CA GLY A 108 0.10 -15.82 12.52
C GLY A 108 -0.34 -14.35 12.41
N ILE A 109 -1.13 -14.03 11.39
CA ILE A 109 -1.88 -12.76 11.28
C ILE A 109 -3.30 -12.97 11.82
N ASN A 110 -3.82 -11.96 12.51
CA ASN A 110 -5.21 -11.92 12.91
C ASN A 110 -6.08 -11.52 11.72
N VAL A 111 -6.69 -12.53 11.07
CA VAL A 111 -7.48 -12.35 9.85
C VAL A 111 -8.67 -11.40 10.07
N GLY A 112 -9.36 -11.49 11.21
CA GLY A 112 -10.52 -10.64 11.50
C GLY A 112 -10.14 -9.16 11.60
N GLU A 113 -8.99 -8.87 12.21
CA GLU A 113 -8.44 -7.51 12.30
C GLU A 113 -7.98 -6.96 10.93
N ILE A 114 -7.38 -7.81 10.09
CA ILE A 114 -7.05 -7.43 8.70
C ILE A 114 -8.31 -7.15 7.89
N GLU A 115 -9.36 -7.95 8.03
CA GLU A 115 -10.62 -7.71 7.33
C GLU A 115 -11.32 -6.45 7.79
N ARG A 116 -11.20 -6.09 9.07
CA ARG A 116 -11.65 -4.79 9.58
C ARG A 116 -10.83 -3.66 8.97
N LEU A 117 -9.50 -3.75 9.00
CA LEU A 117 -8.61 -2.76 8.38
C LEU A 117 -8.91 -2.57 6.88
N ILE A 118 -9.14 -3.66 6.14
CA ILE A 118 -9.53 -3.58 4.72
C ILE A 118 -10.84 -2.81 4.54
N ARG A 119 -11.85 -3.03 5.39
CA ARG A 119 -13.13 -2.30 5.30
C ARG A 119 -12.97 -0.81 5.58
N ASP A 120 -12.17 -0.47 6.58
CA ASP A 120 -11.96 0.93 6.98
C ASP A 120 -11.13 1.68 5.92
N VAL A 121 -10.07 1.05 5.39
CA VAL A 121 -9.30 1.56 4.25
C VAL A 121 -10.17 1.66 2.98
N ASP A 122 -11.07 0.71 2.75
CA ASP A 122 -12.03 0.76 1.65
C ASP A 122 -12.99 1.96 1.77
N HIS A 123 -13.38 2.32 2.98
CA HIS A 123 -14.18 3.52 3.22
C HIS A 123 -13.38 4.79 2.86
N VAL A 124 -12.12 4.87 3.28
CA VAL A 124 -11.22 5.98 2.90
C VAL A 124 -11.11 6.11 1.38
N GLY A 125 -10.93 4.99 0.67
CA GLY A 125 -10.86 4.98 -0.79
C GLY A 125 -12.11 5.55 -1.46
N LYS A 126 -13.30 5.18 -0.97
CA LYS A 126 -14.58 5.71 -1.49
C LYS A 126 -14.73 7.22 -1.25
N VAL A 127 -14.37 7.70 -0.06
CA VAL A 127 -14.48 9.13 0.29
C VAL A 127 -13.54 9.98 -0.58
N ASN A 128 -12.38 9.45 -0.94
CA ASN A 128 -11.39 10.16 -1.76
C ASN A 128 -11.56 9.91 -3.28
N GLY A 129 -12.56 9.13 -3.71
CA GLY A 129 -12.81 8.85 -5.13
C GLY A 129 -11.80 7.88 -5.76
N TRP A 130 -11.07 7.10 -4.95
CA TRP A 130 -10.12 6.11 -5.45
C TRP A 130 -10.80 4.79 -5.85
N ARG A 131 -12.06 4.59 -5.46
CA ARG A 131 -12.89 3.40 -5.71
C ARG A 131 -14.36 3.74 -5.85
#